data_AF-A0A947YNJ9-F1
#
_entry.id   AF-A0A947YNJ9-F1
#
_cell.length_a   1.000
_cell.length_b   1.000
_cell.length_c   1.000
_cell.angle_alpha   90.00
_cell.angle_beta   90.00
_cell.angle_gamma   90.00
#
_symmetry.space_group_name_H-M   'P 1'
#
loop_
_entity.id
_entity.type
_entity.pdbx_description
1 polymer ?
#
loop_
_entity_poly.entity_id
_entity_poly.type
_entity_poly.pdbx_seq_one_letter_code
_entity_poly.pdbx_strand_id
1 'polypeptide(L)'
;MKKVKSNNSSLTESDIAKLINRMKIVFPTIDEVCQIVQKEIKFLPTKEEFFSRMDKLSKEIQDARDELGAHASSHTRLDDAGDEMDKRVSTIEKKLNLSPLAG
;
A
#
# COMPACT_ATOMS: atom_id res chain seq x y z
N MET A 1 76.09 4.94 17.95
CA MET A 1 74.66 4.82 18.27
C MET A 1 73.93 6.01 17.63
N LYS A 2 73.13 5.78 16.58
CA LYS A 2 72.38 6.85 15.89
C LYS A 2 71.15 7.19 16.73
N LYS A 3 71.05 8.45 17.19
CA LYS A 3 69.86 8.96 17.89
C LYS A 3 68.69 8.98 16.91
N VAL A 4 67.68 8.15 17.17
CA VAL A 4 66.39 8.18 16.48
C VAL A 4 65.68 9.45 16.93
N LYS A 5 65.56 10.44 16.04
CA LYS A 5 64.70 11.60 16.26
C LYS A 5 63.25 11.11 16.28
N SER A 6 62.66 11.08 17.47
CA SER A 6 61.21 11.00 17.64
C SER A 6 60.63 12.31 17.13
N ASN A 7 60.10 12.30 15.90
CA ASN A 7 59.29 13.38 15.38
C ASN A 7 57.88 13.18 15.92
N ASN A 8 57.56 13.78 17.07
CA ASN A 8 56.17 14.01 17.44
C ASN A 8 55.60 15.03 16.46
N SER A 9 55.10 14.60 15.29
CA SER A 9 54.36 15.47 14.39
C SER A 9 52.97 15.70 14.98
N SER A 10 52.84 16.64 15.89
CA SER A 10 51.52 17.13 16.28
C SER A 10 50.90 17.80 15.06
N LEU A 11 49.74 17.31 14.61
CA LEU A 11 48.94 17.98 13.60
C LEU A 11 48.76 19.44 13.99
N THR A 12 49.14 20.35 13.10
CA THR A 12 48.93 21.78 13.32
C THR A 12 47.48 22.12 12.98
N GLU A 13 46.93 23.20 13.56
CA GLU A 13 45.60 23.71 13.18
C GLU A 13 45.49 23.97 11.67
N SER A 14 46.61 24.34 11.02
CA SER A 14 46.68 24.50 9.57
C SER A 14 46.43 23.19 8.82
N ASP A 15 46.96 22.07 9.32
CA ASP A 15 46.77 20.75 8.70
C ASP A 15 45.33 20.26 8.86
N ILE A 16 44.72 20.53 10.02
CA ILE A 16 43.30 20.25 10.27
C ILE A 16 42.42 21.09 9.34
N ALA A 17 42.71 22.38 9.18
CA ALA A 17 41.96 23.26 8.28
C ALA A 17 42.06 22.82 6.80
N LYS A 18 43.25 22.40 6.36
CA LYS A 18 43.45 21.83 5.01
C LYS A 18 42.67 20.54 4.82
N LEU A 19 42.63 19.66 5.82
CA LEU A 19 41.88 18.42 5.77
C LEU A 19 40.37 18.70 5.67
N ILE A 20 39.84 19.60 6.51
CA ILE A 20 38.43 20.01 6.46
C ILE A 20 38.07 20.59 5.08
N ASN A 21 38.91 21.45 4.52
CA ASN A 21 38.68 22.00 3.18
C ASN A 21 38.70 20.92 2.09
N ARG A 22 39.59 19.92 2.18
CA ARG A 22 39.58 18.79 1.24
C ARG A 22 38.34 17.91 1.43
N MET A 23 37.87 17.71 2.66
CA MET A 23 36.66 16.95 2.93
C MET A 23 35.41 17.62 2.33
N LYS A 24 35.32 18.95 2.34
CA LYS A 24 34.21 19.69 1.70
C LYS A 24 34.16 19.55 0.18
N ILE A 25 35.27 19.17 -0.47
CA ILE A 25 35.32 18.94 -1.92
C ILE A 25 34.79 17.54 -2.26
N VAL A 26 35.02 16.57 -1.39
CA VAL A 26 34.69 15.16 -1.62
C VAL A 26 33.30 14.80 -1.08
N PHE A 27 32.93 15.37 0.07
CA PHE A 27 31.66 15.10 0.72
C PHE A 27 30.71 16.27 0.51
N PRO A 28 29.48 16.00 0.04
CA PRO A 28 28.46 17.03 0.00
C PRO A 28 28.18 17.51 1.42
N THR A 29 27.95 18.81 1.52
CA THR A 29 27.51 19.48 2.74
C THR A 29 26.11 19.00 3.12
N ILE A 30 25.75 19.17 4.40
CA ILE A 30 24.40 18.85 4.90
C ILE A 30 23.34 19.58 4.08
N ASP A 31 23.60 20.84 3.71
CA ASP A 31 22.67 21.65 2.91
C ASP A 31 22.47 21.08 1.49
N GLU A 32 23.53 20.62 0.83
CA GLU A 32 23.45 19.98 -0.49
C GLU A 32 22.67 18.67 -0.41
N VAL A 33 22.92 17.85 0.62
CA VAL A 33 22.16 16.62 0.85
C VAL A 33 20.68 16.94 1.12
N CYS A 34 20.38 17.95 1.94
CA CYS A 34 19.01 18.37 2.20
C CYS A 34 18.29 18.84 0.93
N GLN A 35 18.97 19.59 0.04
CA GLN A 35 18.38 20.01 -1.24
C GLN A 35 18.11 18.83 -2.17
N ILE A 36 19.02 17.85 -2.23
CA ILE A 36 18.83 16.62 -3.02
C ILE A 36 17.63 15.85 -2.47
N VAL A 37 17.60 15.60 -1.16
CA VAL A 37 16.50 14.89 -0.49
C VAL A 37 15.17 15.61 -0.73
N GLN A 38 15.12 16.93 -0.56
CA GLN A 38 13.90 17.72 -0.80
C GLN A 38 13.42 17.65 -2.26
N LYS A 39 14.32 17.63 -3.23
CA LYS A 39 13.96 17.47 -4.66
C LYS A 39 13.36 16.10 -4.92
N GLU A 40 13.98 15.04 -4.40
CA GLU A 40 13.53 13.65 -4.61
C GLU A 40 12.20 13.37 -3.90
N ILE A 41 11.99 13.89 -2.68
CA ILE A 41 10.76 13.62 -1.90
C ILE A 41 9.61 14.57 -2.24
N LYS A 42 9.81 15.58 -3.09
CA LYS A 42 8.80 16.61 -3.39
C LYS A 42 7.47 16.03 -3.92
N PHE A 43 7.54 14.89 -4.59
CA PHE A 43 6.39 14.23 -5.19
C PHE A 43 5.83 13.11 -4.32
N LEU A 44 6.50 12.78 -3.20
CA LEU A 44 5.98 11.81 -2.27
C LEU A 44 4.81 12.45 -1.51
N PRO A 45 3.70 11.72 -1.35
CA PRO A 45 2.60 12.20 -0.51
C PRO A 45 3.11 12.43 0.91
N THR A 46 2.53 13.41 1.57
CA THR A 46 2.77 13.58 3.00
C THR A 46 2.24 12.35 3.75
N LYS A 47 2.74 12.16 4.98
CA LYS A 47 2.25 11.08 5.85
C LYS A 47 0.72 11.10 5.96
N GLU A 48 0.13 12.28 6.17
CA GLU A 48 -1.30 12.46 6.32
C GLU A 48 -2.07 12.15 5.03
N GLU A 49 -1.60 12.64 3.88
CA GLU A 49 -2.20 12.33 2.57
C GLU A 49 -2.16 10.83 2.27
N PHE A 50 -1.05 10.16 2.61
CA PHE A 50 -0.93 8.72 2.43
C PHE A 50 -1.95 7.96 3.27
N PHE A 51 -2.05 8.24 4.58
CA PHE A 51 -3.01 7.57 5.45
C PHE A 51 -4.45 7.88 5.05
N SER A 52 -4.76 9.12 4.71
CA SER A 52 -6.10 9.50 4.22
C SER A 52 -6.50 8.72 2.96
N ARG A 53 -5.59 8.57 1.99
CA ARG A 53 -5.84 7.77 0.78
C ARG A 53 -6.00 6.29 1.09
N MET A 54 -5.18 5.74 1.97
CA MET A 54 -5.25 4.33 2.37
C MET A 54 -6.55 4.02 3.12
N ASP A 55 -6.95 4.87 4.07
CA ASP A 55 -8.19 4.71 4.82
C ASP A 55 -9.42 4.75 3.88
N LYS A 56 -9.41 5.70 2.93
CA LYS A 56 -10.46 5.77 1.91
C LYS A 56 -10.53 4.49 1.06
N LEU A 57 -9.38 4.01 0.57
CA LEU A 57 -9.32 2.79 -0.21
C LEU A 57 -9.77 1.56 0.59
N SER A 58 -9.36 1.46 1.85
CA SER A 58 -9.78 0.37 2.75
C SER A 58 -11.29 0.38 2.96
N LYS A 59 -11.89 1.57 3.12
CA LYS A 59 -13.34 1.70 3.23
C LYS A 59 -14.06 1.29 1.94
N GLU A 60 -13.61 1.75 0.78
CA GLU A 60 -14.18 1.36 -0.51
C GLU A 60 -14.12 -0.15 -0.75
N ILE A 61 -13.02 -0.80 -0.37
CA ILE A 61 -12.88 -2.27 -0.47
C ILE A 61 -13.86 -2.97 0.48
N GLN A 62 -14.05 -2.45 1.69
CA GLN A 62 -14.98 -3.01 2.64
C GLN A 62 -16.43 -2.88 2.15
N ASP A 63 -16.80 -1.68 1.71
CA ASP A 63 -18.14 -1.40 1.16
C ASP A 63 -18.43 -2.33 -0.04
N ALA A 64 -17.47 -2.50 -0.96
CA ALA A 64 -17.61 -3.41 -2.10
C ALA A 64 -17.77 -4.89 -1.69
N ARG A 65 -17.11 -5.33 -0.62
CA ARG A 65 -17.26 -6.69 -0.09
C ARG A 65 -18.62 -6.90 0.55
N ASP A 66 -19.11 -5.90 1.29
CA ASP A 66 -20.41 -5.95 1.93
C ASP A 66 -21.53 -5.97 0.87
N GLU A 67 -21.41 -5.17 -0.19
CA GLU A 67 -22.31 -5.22 -1.34
C GLU A 67 -22.30 -6.58 -2.04
N LEU A 68 -21.12 -7.17 -2.27
CA LEU A 68 -21.01 -8.50 -2.87
C LEU A 68 -21.65 -9.58 -1.98
N GLY A 69 -21.45 -9.49 -0.67
CA GLY A 69 -22.07 -10.40 0.30
C GLY A 69 -23.60 -10.29 0.33
N ALA A 70 -24.12 -9.06 0.29
CA ALA A 70 -25.55 -8.80 0.18
C ALA A 70 -26.12 -9.33 -1.15
N HIS A 71 -25.41 -9.14 -2.26
CA HIS A 71 -25.81 -9.63 -3.58
C HIS A 71 -25.84 -11.17 -3.63
N ALA A 72 -24.81 -11.84 -3.10
CA ALA A 72 -24.77 -13.30 -3.01
C ALA A 72 -25.91 -13.86 -2.14
N SER A 73 -26.20 -13.19 -1.03
CA SER A 73 -27.34 -13.54 -0.15
C SER A 73 -28.69 -13.32 -0.83
N SER A 74 -28.78 -12.44 -1.82
CA SER A 74 -30.00 -12.23 -2.62
C SER A 74 -30.25 -13.38 -3.59
N HIS A 75 -29.21 -13.88 -4.27
CA HIS A 75 -29.34 -15.01 -5.19
C HIS A 75 -29.82 -16.28 -4.49
N THR A 76 -29.24 -16.62 -3.34
CA THR A 76 -29.71 -17.78 -2.56
C THR A 76 -31.21 -17.72 -2.23
N ARG A 77 -31.73 -16.55 -1.86
CA ARG A 77 -33.17 -16.36 -1.59
C ARG A 77 -34.05 -16.49 -2.84
N LEU A 78 -33.54 -16.06 -3.99
CA LEU A 78 -34.25 -16.17 -5.27
C LEU A 78 -34.25 -17.62 -5.76
N ASP A 79 -33.12 -18.32 -5.63
CA ASP A 79 -32.98 -19.73 -6.00
C ASP A 79 -33.92 -20.60 -5.14
N ASP A 80 -33.93 -20.40 -3.81
CA ASP A 80 -34.84 -21.10 -2.90
C ASP A 80 -36.32 -20.85 -3.25
N ALA A 81 -36.67 -19.61 -3.60
CA ALA A 81 -38.03 -19.26 -3.99
C ALA A 81 -38.43 -19.89 -5.34
N GLY A 82 -37.49 -19.96 -6.30
CA GLY A 82 -37.67 -20.64 -7.58
C GLY A 82 -37.93 -22.13 -7.37
N ASP A 83 -37.10 -22.79 -6.58
CA ASP A 83 -37.24 -24.21 -6.23
C ASP A 83 -38.60 -24.52 -5.57
N GLU A 84 -39.09 -23.63 -4.70
CA GLU A 84 -40.40 -23.80 -4.08
C GLU A 84 -41.56 -23.59 -5.07
N MET A 85 -41.43 -22.59 -5.96
CA MET A 85 -42.40 -22.37 -7.02
C MET A 85 -42.49 -23.57 -7.97
N ASP A 86 -41.36 -24.14 -8.38
CA ASP A 86 -41.30 -25.30 -9.27
C ASP A 86 -41.95 -26.53 -8.63
N LYS A 87 -41.71 -26.76 -7.33
CA LYS A 87 -42.39 -27.85 -6.57
C LYS A 87 -43.90 -27.64 -6.53
N ARG A 88 -44.37 -26.41 -6.32
CA ARG A 88 -45.80 -26.09 -6.27
C ARG A 88 -46.46 -26.27 -7.64
N VAL A 89 -45.83 -25.79 -8.71
CA VAL A 89 -46.30 -25.97 -10.08
C VAL A 89 -46.38 -27.45 -10.43
N SER A 90 -45.30 -28.22 -10.20
CA SER A 90 -45.28 -29.66 -10.44
C SER A 90 -46.38 -30.42 -9.69
N THR A 91 -46.67 -30.00 -8.44
CA THR A 91 -47.76 -30.60 -7.65
C THR A 91 -49.13 -30.31 -8.26
N ILE A 92 -49.36 -29.09 -8.76
CA ILE A 92 -50.61 -28.70 -9.41
C ILE A 92 -50.78 -29.42 -10.75
N GLU A 93 -49.74 -29.49 -11.57
CA GLU A 93 -49.73 -30.20 -12.85
C GLU A 93 -50.10 -31.68 -12.66
N LYS A 94 -49.49 -32.35 -11.67
CA LYS A 94 -49.84 -33.74 -11.31
C LYS A 94 -51.29 -33.88 -10.87
N LYS A 95 -51.81 -32.95 -10.07
CA LYS A 95 -53.21 -32.98 -9.62
C LYS A 95 -54.22 -32.76 -10.75
N LEU A 96 -53.83 -31.99 -11.77
CA LEU A 96 -54.67 -31.65 -12.91
C LEU A 96 -54.44 -32.57 -14.14
N ASN A 97 -53.57 -33.58 -14.03
CA ASN A 97 -53.13 -34.43 -15.16
C ASN A 97 -52.64 -33.61 -16.37
N LEU A 98 -51.99 -32.48 -16.10
CA LEU A 98 -51.36 -31.66 -17.14
C LEU A 98 -49.94 -32.19 -17.38
N SER A 99 -49.50 -32.18 -18.63
CA SER A 99 -48.09 -32.39 -18.96
C SER A 99 -47.25 -31.24 -18.40
N PRO A 100 -46.02 -31.50 -17.92
CA PRO A 100 -45.14 -30.45 -17.38
C PRO A 100 -45.01 -29.30 -18.37
N LEU A 101 -45.18 -28.07 -17.88
CA LEU A 101 -45.12 -26.86 -18.70
C LEU A 101 -43.67 -26.40 -18.94
N ALA A 102 -42.67 -27.29 -18.94
CA ALA A 102 -41.32 -27.05 -19.48
C ALA A 102 -40.50 -28.35 -19.52
N GLY A 103 -39.85 -28.57 -20.67
CA GLY A 103 -38.46 -29.03 -20.71
C GLY A 103 -37.56 -27.82 -20.90
#